data_AF-A0A4Y4D0G1-F1
#
_entry.id   AF-A0A4Y4D0G1-F1
#
_cell.length_a   1.000
_cell.length_b   1.000
_cell.length_c   1.000
_cell.angle_alpha   90.00
_cell.angle_beta   90.00
_cell.angle_gamma   90.00
#
_symmetry.space_group_name_H-M   'P 1'
#
loop_
_entity.id
_entity.type
_entity.pdbx_description
1 polymer ?
#
loop_
_entity_poly.entity_id
_entity_poly.type
_entity_poly.pdbx_seq_one_letter_code
_entity_poly.pdbx_strand_id
1 'polypeptide(L)'
;MPRTDDTKTTGELVPVKFSRLTRRGLILGLSLSQMIALGLGGASLIGALYAGGGILIAYSAPVWLAAITLTWVKGGGRALVEWIPVCAWWLWRTTGGQLLYRRRIIVPRPEGTLALPGDMARLREYTDPETGAGMIHDPTANTLTVVVEVTHPAFVLLDPSEQNRRVTAWGRVLATICRSGRVSALQVLERTLPASGQGLAEWWAEHGAHDDS
;
A
#
# COMPACT_ATOMS: atom_id res chain seq x y z
N MET A 1 40.57 -30.93 10.47
CA MET A 1 40.13 -29.52 10.49
C MET A 1 40.31 -28.97 9.09
N PRO A 2 39.28 -28.90 8.22
CA PRO A 2 39.41 -28.20 6.95
C PRO A 2 38.94 -26.76 7.15
N ARG A 3 39.84 -25.82 6.87
CA ARG A 3 39.55 -24.40 6.77
C ARG A 3 38.97 -24.19 5.37
N THR A 4 37.65 -24.04 5.26
CA THR A 4 37.02 -23.52 4.06
C THR A 4 37.25 -22.02 4.05
N ASP A 5 38.29 -21.58 3.35
CA ASP A 5 38.46 -20.17 2.98
C ASP A 5 37.38 -19.84 1.94
N ASP A 6 36.21 -19.47 2.47
CA ASP A 6 35.08 -18.92 1.74
C ASP A 6 35.52 -17.53 1.23
N THR A 7 36.17 -17.53 0.06
CA THR A 7 36.61 -16.32 -0.65
C THR A 7 35.36 -15.63 -1.19
N LYS A 8 34.67 -14.91 -0.29
CA LYS A 8 33.60 -14.00 -0.67
C LYS A 8 34.21 -12.90 -1.52
N THR A 9 34.03 -13.03 -2.84
CA THR A 9 34.38 -12.00 -3.82
C THR A 9 33.78 -10.68 -3.34
N THR A 10 34.65 -9.70 -3.08
CA THR A 10 34.26 -8.39 -2.56
C THR A 10 33.37 -7.70 -3.60
N GLY A 11 32.05 -7.88 -3.49
CA GLY A 11 31.09 -7.39 -4.49
C GLY A 11 29.91 -8.31 -4.80
N GLU A 12 29.87 -9.54 -4.27
CA GLU A 12 28.71 -10.41 -4.48
C GLU A 12 27.48 -9.87 -3.74
N LEU A 13 26.48 -9.43 -4.51
CA LEU A 13 25.22 -8.90 -3.98
C LEU A 13 24.44 -10.02 -3.29
N VAL A 14 24.32 -9.96 -1.96
CA VAL A 14 23.52 -10.93 -1.20
C VAL A 14 22.04 -10.56 -1.34
N PRO A 15 21.19 -11.44 -1.90
CA PRO A 15 19.76 -11.15 -2.02
C PRO A 15 19.12 -11.09 -0.63
N VAL A 16 18.55 -9.92 -0.30
CA VAL A 16 17.80 -9.72 0.95
C VAL A 16 16.32 -9.96 0.67
N LYS A 17 15.73 -10.94 1.34
CA LYS A 17 14.31 -11.22 1.25
C LYS A 17 13.54 -10.35 2.24
N PHE A 18 12.74 -9.41 1.72
CA PHE A 18 11.83 -8.64 2.55
C PHE A 18 10.74 -9.54 3.15
N SER A 19 10.40 -9.28 4.40
CA SER A 19 9.27 -9.96 5.05
C SER A 19 7.97 -9.60 4.34
N ARG A 20 7.06 -10.57 4.22
CA ARG A 20 5.72 -10.31 3.65
C ARG A 20 4.91 -9.46 4.62
N LEU A 21 4.03 -8.62 4.08
CA LEU A 21 3.09 -7.82 4.86
C LEU A 21 2.39 -8.69 5.91
N THR A 22 2.63 -8.39 7.19
CA THR A 22 2.08 -9.12 8.33
C THR A 22 0.57 -8.91 8.37
N ARG A 23 -0.20 -9.82 7.76
CA ARG A 23 -1.65 -9.90 7.99
C ARG A 23 -1.85 -10.59 9.32
N ARG A 24 -1.91 -9.79 10.39
CA ARG A 24 -2.09 -10.25 11.77
C ARG A 24 -3.51 -10.80 11.91
N GLY A 25 -3.68 -12.10 11.69
CA GLY A 25 -4.86 -12.82 12.17
C GLY A 25 -4.87 -12.83 13.70
N LEU A 26 -6.05 -12.75 14.30
CA LEU A 26 -6.19 -12.67 15.76
C LEU A 26 -5.84 -14.01 16.42
N ILE A 27 -6.37 -15.11 15.86
CA ILE A 27 -6.19 -16.49 16.34
C ILE A 27 -5.99 -17.39 15.12
N LEU A 28 -4.92 -18.21 15.08
CA LEU A 28 -4.61 -19.16 13.99
C LEU A 28 -4.52 -18.57 12.56
N GLY A 29 -4.34 -17.24 12.45
CA GLY A 29 -4.34 -16.54 11.15
C GLY A 29 -5.73 -16.13 10.64
N LEU A 30 -6.80 -16.32 11.43
CA LEU A 30 -8.16 -15.89 11.12
C LEU A 30 -8.39 -14.44 11.52
N SER A 31 -9.10 -13.68 10.68
CA SER A 31 -9.53 -12.32 11.00
C SER A 31 -10.74 -12.31 11.95
N LEU A 32 -10.95 -11.19 12.65
CA LEU A 32 -12.06 -11.03 13.60
C LEU A 32 -13.43 -11.27 12.93
N SER A 33 -13.59 -10.84 11.69
CA SER A 33 -14.80 -11.07 10.89
C SER A 33 -15.03 -12.55 10.59
N GLN A 34 -13.98 -13.32 10.29
CA GLN A 34 -14.08 -14.77 10.13
C GLN A 34 -14.50 -15.46 11.43
N MET A 35 -13.99 -15.02 12.57
CA MET A 35 -14.35 -15.56 13.88
C MET A 35 -15.82 -15.33 14.21
N ILE A 36 -16.34 -14.13 13.94
CA ILE A 36 -17.77 -13.82 14.14
C ILE A 36 -18.65 -14.70 13.23
N ALA A 37 -18.27 -14.86 11.96
CA ALA A 37 -19.01 -15.71 11.03
C ALA A 37 -19.04 -17.18 11.48
N LEU A 38 -17.89 -17.74 11.91
CA LEU A 38 -17.83 -19.09 12.47
C LEU A 38 -18.64 -19.22 13.76
N GLY A 39 -18.59 -18.21 14.63
CA GLY A 39 -19.38 -18.17 15.86
C GLY A 39 -20.88 -18.22 15.59
N LEU A 40 -21.37 -17.42 14.63
CA LEU A 40 -22.77 -17.42 14.21
C LEU A 40 -23.17 -18.77 13.57
N GLY A 41 -22.32 -19.32 12.70
CA GLY A 41 -22.55 -20.63 12.11
C GLY A 41 -22.63 -21.75 13.16
N GLY A 42 -21.66 -21.80 14.07
CA GLY A 42 -21.63 -22.75 15.18
C GLY A 42 -22.81 -22.61 16.13
N ALA A 43 -23.16 -21.38 16.52
CA ALA A 43 -24.32 -21.11 17.37
C ALA A 43 -25.63 -21.54 16.71
N SER A 44 -25.78 -21.32 15.40
CA SER A 44 -26.96 -21.77 14.66
C SER A 44 -27.08 -23.30 14.62
N LEU A 45 -25.95 -24.01 14.48
CA LEU A 45 -25.91 -25.47 14.46
C LEU A 45 -26.21 -26.05 15.84
N ILE A 46 -25.61 -25.49 16.90
CA ILE A 46 -25.86 -25.88 18.29
C ILE A 46 -27.33 -25.62 18.67
N GLY A 47 -27.85 -24.44 18.34
CA GLY A 47 -29.25 -24.10 18.60
C GLY A 47 -30.22 -25.06 17.89
N ALA A 48 -29.95 -25.38 16.63
CA ALA A 48 -30.75 -26.36 15.87
C ALA A 48 -30.68 -27.78 16.46
N LEU A 49 -29.50 -28.20 16.94
CA LEU A 49 -29.32 -29.48 17.62
C LEU A 49 -30.17 -29.56 18.89
N TYR A 50 -30.14 -28.52 19.73
CA TYR A 50 -30.87 -28.49 21.00
C TYR A 50 -32.38 -28.28 20.85
N ALA A 51 -32.84 -27.60 19.80
CA ALA A 51 -34.26 -27.23 19.64
C ALA A 51 -35.15 -28.34 19.06
N GLY A 52 -34.60 -29.39 18.45
CA GLY A 52 -35.44 -30.41 17.79
C GLY A 52 -34.75 -31.40 16.85
N GLY A 53 -33.42 -31.48 16.88
CA GLY A 53 -32.68 -32.50 16.12
C GLY A 53 -32.67 -32.31 14.59
N GLY A 54 -32.53 -33.42 13.85
CA GLY A 54 -32.09 -33.45 12.45
C GLY A 54 -32.86 -32.57 11.45
N ILE A 55 -34.16 -32.37 11.64
CA ILE A 55 -34.97 -31.49 10.76
C ILE A 55 -34.58 -30.02 10.92
N LEU A 56 -34.35 -29.56 12.15
CA LEU A 56 -33.94 -28.17 12.38
C LEU A 56 -32.51 -27.92 11.92
N ILE A 57 -31.66 -28.96 11.89
CA ILE A 57 -30.32 -28.88 11.28
C ILE A 57 -30.41 -28.67 9.76
N ALA A 58 -31.37 -29.33 9.11
CA ALA A 58 -31.62 -29.13 7.68
C ALA A 58 -32.17 -27.72 7.40
N TYR A 59 -33.05 -27.19 8.26
CA TYR A 59 -33.54 -25.82 8.13
C TYR A 59 -32.46 -24.76 8.43
N SER A 60 -31.52 -25.04 9.34
CA SER A 60 -30.39 -24.15 9.63
C SER A 60 -29.23 -24.31 8.65
N ALA A 61 -29.31 -25.28 7.73
CA ALA A 61 -28.30 -25.55 6.69
C ALA A 61 -27.81 -24.30 5.94
N PRO A 62 -28.69 -23.40 5.46
CA PRO A 62 -28.24 -22.20 4.77
C PRO A 62 -27.33 -21.31 5.63
N VAL A 63 -27.55 -21.26 6.94
CA VAL A 63 -26.82 -20.35 7.85
C VAL A 63 -25.40 -20.84 8.11
N TRP A 64 -25.22 -22.11 8.48
CA TRP A 64 -23.89 -22.64 8.74
C TRP A 64 -23.10 -22.90 7.44
N LEU A 65 -23.76 -23.26 6.34
CA LEU A 65 -23.11 -23.32 5.02
C LEU A 65 -22.65 -21.94 4.54
N ALA A 66 -23.47 -20.90 4.73
CA ALA A 66 -23.06 -19.52 4.44
C ALA A 66 -21.85 -19.12 5.31
N ALA A 67 -21.86 -19.45 6.60
CA ALA A 67 -20.73 -19.17 7.49
C ALA A 67 -19.42 -19.84 7.03
N ILE A 68 -19.47 -21.12 6.62
CA ILE A 68 -18.31 -21.85 6.08
C ILE A 68 -17.85 -21.25 4.75
N THR A 69 -18.77 -21.00 3.83
CA THR A 69 -18.40 -20.44 2.52
C THR A 69 -17.78 -19.04 2.66
N LEU A 70 -18.36 -18.17 3.50
CA LEU A 70 -17.86 -16.80 3.74
C LEU A 70 -16.47 -16.77 4.40
N THR A 71 -16.11 -17.81 5.15
CA THR A 71 -14.86 -17.87 5.91
C THR A 71 -13.72 -18.49 5.11
N TRP A 72 -13.98 -19.54 4.33
CA TRP A 72 -12.95 -20.25 3.56
C TRP A 72 -12.81 -19.82 2.10
N VAL A 73 -13.87 -19.29 1.47
CA VAL A 73 -13.78 -18.79 0.09
C VAL A 73 -13.10 -17.41 0.08
N LYS A 74 -12.04 -17.29 -0.72
CA LYS A 74 -11.26 -16.06 -0.86
C LYS A 74 -11.50 -15.43 -2.22
N GLY A 75 -11.86 -14.14 -2.22
CA GLY A 75 -11.93 -13.30 -3.42
C GLY A 75 -10.90 -12.18 -3.32
N GLY A 76 -10.05 -12.01 -4.34
CA GLY A 76 -9.05 -10.94 -4.36
C GLY A 76 -8.01 -11.00 -3.22
N GLY A 77 -7.73 -12.19 -2.69
CA GLY A 77 -6.78 -12.37 -1.59
C GLY A 77 -7.31 -11.95 -0.20
N ARG A 78 -8.63 -11.79 -0.04
CA ARG A 78 -9.33 -11.56 1.24
C ARG A 78 -10.49 -12.55 1.36
N ALA A 79 -10.87 -12.93 2.59
CA ALA A 79 -12.04 -13.79 2.80
C ALA A 79 -13.32 -13.05 2.41
N LEU A 80 -14.32 -13.74 1.85
CA LEU A 80 -15.59 -13.10 1.44
C LEU A 80 -16.27 -12.33 2.59
N VAL A 81 -16.16 -12.82 3.83
CA VAL A 81 -16.70 -12.12 5.00
C VAL A 81 -16.10 -10.72 5.22
N GLU A 82 -14.85 -10.49 4.80
CA GLU A 82 -14.19 -9.18 4.92
C GLU A 82 -14.72 -8.17 3.91
N TRP A 83 -15.38 -8.63 2.84
CA TRP A 83 -16.01 -7.77 1.85
C TRP A 83 -17.35 -7.21 2.33
N ILE A 84 -18.01 -7.83 3.31
CA ILE A 84 -19.33 -7.38 3.80
C ILE A 84 -19.34 -5.89 4.20
N PRO A 85 -18.46 -5.38 5.09
CA PRO A 85 -18.47 -3.97 5.45
C PRO A 85 -18.14 -3.06 4.27
N VAL A 86 -17.25 -3.50 3.37
CA VAL A 86 -16.87 -2.74 2.16
C VAL A 86 -18.06 -2.60 1.21
N CYS A 87 -18.73 -3.71 0.89
CA CYS A 87 -19.90 -3.74 0.03
C CYS A 87 -21.08 -2.97 0.65
N ALA A 88 -21.29 -3.09 1.97
CA ALA A 88 -22.34 -2.37 2.68
C ALA A 88 -22.08 -0.85 2.64
N TRP A 89 -20.86 -0.41 2.94
CA TRP A 89 -20.48 1.01 2.83
C TRP A 89 -20.56 1.53 1.41
N TRP A 90 -20.11 0.72 0.44
CA TRP A 90 -20.20 1.05 -0.97
C TRP A 90 -21.67 1.22 -1.39
N LEU A 91 -22.53 0.26 -1.08
CA LEU A 91 -23.97 0.33 -1.40
C LEU A 91 -24.62 1.55 -0.75
N TRP A 92 -24.29 1.85 0.50
CA TRP A 92 -24.77 3.05 1.19
C TRP A 92 -24.32 4.35 0.48
N ARG A 93 -23.04 4.45 0.10
CA ARG A 93 -22.50 5.61 -0.65
C ARG A 93 -23.10 5.72 -2.06
N THR A 94 -23.37 4.59 -2.71
CA THR A 94 -24.04 4.54 -4.03
C THR A 94 -25.45 5.08 -3.94
N THR A 95 -26.23 4.62 -2.94
CA THR A 95 -27.61 5.10 -2.72
C THR A 95 -27.64 6.58 -2.35
N GLY A 96 -26.62 7.08 -1.66
CA GLY A 96 -26.47 8.51 -1.32
C GLY A 96 -26.00 9.42 -2.46
N GLY A 97 -25.80 8.91 -3.68
CA GLY A 97 -25.38 9.72 -4.83
C GLY A 97 -23.95 10.28 -4.74
N GLN A 98 -23.16 9.84 -3.76
CA GLN A 98 -21.81 10.37 -3.46
C GLN A 98 -20.73 9.89 -4.45
N LEU A 99 -21.09 9.03 -5.40
CA LEU A 99 -20.19 8.51 -6.44
C LEU A 99 -20.10 9.41 -7.68
N LEU A 100 -20.98 10.42 -7.81
CA LEU A 100 -21.03 11.31 -8.96
C LEU A 100 -20.20 12.57 -8.69
N TYR A 101 -18.92 12.53 -9.06
CA TYR A 101 -18.02 13.68 -8.94
C TYR A 101 -17.95 14.45 -10.27
N ARG A 102 -18.51 15.67 -10.30
CA ARG A 102 -18.62 16.52 -11.50
C ARG A 102 -17.50 17.56 -11.67
N ARG A 103 -16.41 17.48 -10.90
CA ARG A 103 -15.32 18.48 -10.99
C ARG A 103 -14.19 17.99 -11.90
N ARG A 104 -13.69 18.88 -12.75
CA ARG A 104 -12.63 18.64 -13.73
C ARG A 104 -11.29 18.44 -13.00
N ILE A 105 -10.82 17.20 -12.89
CA ILE A 105 -9.56 16.77 -12.21
C ILE A 105 -8.30 17.13 -13.04
N ILE A 106 -8.49 17.64 -14.26
CA ILE A 106 -7.44 17.72 -15.29
C ILE A 106 -6.44 18.87 -15.08
N VAL A 107 -6.74 19.86 -14.22
CA VAL A 107 -5.81 20.97 -13.94
C VAL A 107 -5.27 20.82 -12.52
N PRO A 108 -4.05 20.28 -12.35
CA PRO A 108 -3.40 20.29 -11.04
C PRO A 108 -3.28 21.74 -10.56
N ARG A 109 -3.67 21.99 -9.31
CA ARG A 109 -3.47 23.30 -8.68
C ARG A 109 -2.12 23.24 -7.95
N PRO A 110 -1.15 24.10 -8.29
CA PRO A 110 0.22 23.95 -7.79
C PRO A 110 0.35 24.05 -6.28
N GLU A 111 -0.57 24.75 -5.60
CA GLU A 111 -0.50 24.96 -4.15
C GLU A 111 -1.89 25.06 -3.52
N GLY A 112 -2.01 24.55 -2.29
CA GLY A 112 -3.23 24.66 -1.48
C GLY A 112 -4.09 23.40 -1.52
N THR A 113 -5.41 23.56 -1.41
CA THR A 113 -6.33 22.41 -1.28
C THR A 113 -6.49 21.65 -2.61
N LEU A 114 -6.05 20.40 -2.62
CA LEU A 114 -6.14 19.48 -3.75
C LEU A 114 -7.60 19.20 -4.10
N ALA A 115 -7.95 19.37 -5.37
CA ALA A 115 -9.30 19.08 -5.87
C ALA A 115 -9.49 17.59 -6.22
N LEU A 116 -9.07 16.69 -5.33
CA LEU A 116 -9.23 15.24 -5.51
C LEU A 116 -10.67 14.79 -5.21
N PRO A 117 -11.12 13.66 -5.77
CA PRO A 117 -12.45 13.13 -5.46
C PRO A 117 -12.63 12.72 -3.99
N GLY A 118 -13.83 12.96 -3.46
CA GLY A 118 -14.25 12.47 -2.14
C GLY A 118 -13.45 13.04 -0.98
N ASP A 119 -13.13 12.19 0.00
CA ASP A 119 -12.45 12.57 1.24
C ASP A 119 -11.04 13.13 1.01
N MET A 120 -10.44 12.88 -0.16
CA MET A 120 -9.12 13.39 -0.54
C MET A 120 -9.14 14.86 -0.99
N ALA A 121 -10.32 15.44 -1.23
CA ALA A 121 -10.48 16.86 -1.60
C ALA A 121 -9.97 17.84 -0.53
N ARG A 122 -9.67 17.36 0.68
CA ARG A 122 -9.19 18.18 1.81
C ARG A 122 -7.67 18.24 1.92
N LEU A 123 -6.97 17.39 1.16
CA LEU A 123 -5.52 17.32 1.20
C LEU A 123 -4.93 18.65 0.76
N ARG A 124 -3.85 19.07 1.41
CA ARG A 124 -3.19 20.34 1.10
C ARG A 124 -1.81 20.05 0.56
N GLU A 125 -1.53 20.54 -0.64
CA GLU A 125 -0.22 20.49 -1.26
C GLU A 125 0.61 21.72 -0.86
N TYR A 126 1.87 21.49 -0.54
CA TYR A 126 2.89 22.47 -0.21
C TYR A 126 4.21 22.03 -0.83
N THR A 127 4.88 22.92 -1.54
CA THR A 127 6.21 22.66 -2.08
C THR A 127 7.23 23.35 -1.20
N ASP A 128 8.22 22.58 -0.72
CA ASP A 128 9.29 23.15 0.09
C ASP A 128 10.27 23.95 -0.79
N PRO A 129 10.43 25.26 -0.57
CA PRO A 129 11.28 26.10 -1.43
C PRO A 129 12.77 25.77 -1.31
N GLU A 130 13.22 25.19 -0.19
CA GLU A 130 14.64 24.84 -0.01
C GLU A 130 15.01 23.51 -0.67
N THR A 131 14.20 22.48 -0.48
CA THR A 131 14.51 21.13 -0.98
C THR A 131 13.82 20.76 -2.29
N GLY A 132 12.82 21.52 -2.71
CA GLY A 132 11.95 21.17 -3.84
C GLY A 132 11.02 19.98 -3.55
N ALA A 133 10.95 19.51 -2.30
CA ALA A 133 10.12 18.37 -1.94
C ALA A 133 8.63 18.72 -1.97
N GLY A 134 7.83 17.86 -2.60
CA GLY A 134 6.37 17.96 -2.59
C GLY A 134 5.81 17.40 -1.29
N MET A 135 5.07 18.20 -0.54
CA MET A 135 4.47 17.83 0.74
C MET A 135 2.95 17.84 0.66
N ILE A 136 2.31 16.77 1.14
CA ILE A 136 0.86 16.63 1.19
C ILE A 136 0.44 16.45 2.64
N HIS A 137 -0.31 17.43 3.17
CA HIS A 137 -0.86 17.39 4.52
C HIS A 137 -2.33 16.92 4.51
N ASP A 138 -2.63 15.86 5.29
CA ASP A 138 -4.00 15.49 5.64
C ASP A 138 -4.39 16.09 7.01
N PRO A 139 -5.23 17.14 7.05
CA PRO A 139 -5.62 17.79 8.31
C PRO A 139 -6.49 16.90 9.21
N THR A 140 -7.13 15.85 8.67
CA THR A 140 -7.97 14.95 9.49
C THR A 140 -7.14 13.87 10.17
N ALA A 141 -6.18 13.30 9.44
CA ALA A 141 -5.27 12.31 10.00
C ALA A 141 -4.07 12.94 10.75
N ASN A 142 -3.85 14.25 10.60
CA ASN A 142 -2.66 14.97 11.06
C ASN A 142 -1.36 14.29 10.60
N THR A 143 -1.34 13.90 9.32
CA THR A 143 -0.19 13.25 8.69
C THR A 143 0.36 14.12 7.57
N LEU A 144 1.68 14.19 7.49
CA LEU A 144 2.41 14.84 6.39
C LEU A 144 3.09 13.76 5.54
N THR A 145 2.75 13.71 4.26
CA THR A 145 3.43 12.87 3.27
C THR A 145 4.42 13.72 2.51
N VAL A 146 5.69 13.32 2.46
CA VAL A 146 6.73 14.04 1.73
C VAL A 146 7.17 13.17 0.56
N VAL A 147 7.15 13.74 -0.64
CA VAL A 147 7.60 13.13 -1.88
C VAL A 147 8.84 13.86 -2.35
N VAL A 148 9.92 13.12 -2.54
CA VAL A 148 11.22 13.63 -2.99
C VAL A 148 11.61 12.88 -4.25
N GLU A 149 11.98 13.62 -5.29
CA GLU A 149 12.56 13.03 -6.49
C GLU A 149 14.04 12.70 -6.26
N VAL A 150 14.45 11.50 -6.63
CA VAL A 150 15.84 11.05 -6.49
C VAL A 150 16.32 10.52 -7.83
N THR A 151 17.25 11.25 -8.45
CA THR A 151 17.87 10.87 -9.71
C THR A 151 19.22 10.21 -9.45
N HIS A 152 19.45 9.05 -10.08
CA HIS A 152 20.70 8.31 -9.97
C HIS A 152 21.06 7.64 -11.30
N PRO A 153 22.35 7.60 -11.71
CA PRO A 153 22.84 6.71 -12.75
C PRO A 153 22.35 5.26 -12.62
N ALA A 154 22.33 4.51 -13.73
CA ALA A 154 21.89 3.12 -13.72
C ALA A 154 22.68 2.28 -12.70
N PHE A 155 22.03 1.89 -11.59
CA PHE A 155 22.65 1.16 -10.48
C PHE A 155 23.35 -0.13 -10.95
N VAL A 156 22.76 -0.82 -11.93
CA VAL A 156 23.27 -2.06 -12.52
C VAL A 156 24.63 -1.88 -13.21
N LEU A 157 24.92 -0.67 -13.71
CA LEU A 157 26.17 -0.37 -14.42
C LEU A 157 27.31 0.05 -13.49
N LEU A 158 27.04 0.25 -12.20
CA LEU A 158 28.06 0.59 -11.22
C LEU A 158 28.98 -0.59 -10.93
N ASP A 159 30.21 -0.31 -10.49
CA ASP A 159 31.10 -1.35 -9.99
C ASP A 159 30.52 -2.00 -8.71
N PRO A 160 30.83 -3.28 -8.44
CA PRO A 160 30.27 -4.01 -7.31
C PRO A 160 30.54 -3.37 -5.94
N SER A 161 31.67 -2.64 -5.79
CA SER A 161 32.02 -2.00 -4.53
C SER A 161 31.12 -0.80 -4.24
N GLU A 162 30.81 -0.01 -5.27
CA GLU A 162 29.91 1.13 -5.22
C GLU A 162 28.45 0.68 -5.03
N GLN A 163 28.03 -0.40 -5.69
CA GLN A 163 26.72 -1.01 -5.45
C GLN A 163 26.56 -1.40 -3.98
N ASN A 164 27.54 -2.09 -3.40
CA ASN A 164 27.52 -2.50 -1.99
C ASN A 164 27.51 -1.29 -1.04
N ARG A 165 28.30 -0.25 -1.35
CA ARG A 165 28.32 1.01 -0.56
C ARG A 165 26.94 1.66 -0.51
N ARG A 166 26.24 1.73 -1.64
CA ARG A 166 24.89 2.32 -1.75
C ARG A 166 23.83 1.48 -1.04
N VAL A 167 23.83 0.17 -1.21
CA VAL A 167 22.91 -0.74 -0.50
C VAL A 167 23.11 -0.63 1.01
N THR A 168 24.36 -0.59 1.47
CA THR A 168 24.69 -0.40 2.89
C THR A 168 24.21 0.95 3.41
N ALA A 169 24.43 2.04 2.65
CA ALA A 169 23.96 3.36 3.02
C ALA A 169 22.43 3.42 3.09
N TRP A 170 21.72 2.81 2.13
CA TRP A 170 20.28 2.69 2.14
C TRP A 170 19.76 1.94 3.37
N GLY A 171 20.43 0.84 3.76
CA GLY A 171 20.13 0.13 5.01
C GLY A 171 20.22 1.02 6.25
N ARG A 172 21.18 1.95 6.31
CA ARG A 172 21.27 2.93 7.40
C ARG A 172 20.12 3.93 7.39
N VAL A 173 19.71 4.41 6.21
CA VAL A 173 18.54 5.29 6.07
C VAL A 173 17.29 4.61 6.62
N LEU A 174 17.02 3.37 6.20
CA LEU A 174 15.89 2.57 6.70
C LEU A 174 15.97 2.39 8.23
N ALA A 175 17.15 2.06 8.76
CA ALA A 175 17.33 1.88 10.20
C ALA A 175 17.06 3.18 11.00
N THR A 176 17.48 4.33 10.47
CA THR A 176 17.21 5.64 11.07
C THR A 176 15.72 5.97 11.04
N ILE A 177 15.04 5.72 9.93
CA ILE A 177 13.59 5.91 9.79
C ILE A 177 12.84 5.05 10.82
N CYS A 178 13.15 3.75 10.89
CA CYS A 178 12.54 2.82 11.85
C CYS A 178 12.75 3.24 13.31
N ARG A 179 13.89 3.85 13.64
CA ARG A 179 14.16 4.36 15.01
C ARG A 179 13.50 5.69 15.32
N SER A 180 13.14 6.49 14.33
CA SER A 180 12.61 7.85 14.54
C SER A 180 11.27 7.87 15.29
N GLY A 181 10.45 6.82 15.15
CA GLY A 181 9.09 6.74 15.69
C GLY A 181 8.09 7.74 15.08
N ARG A 182 8.55 8.67 14.21
CA ARG A 182 7.74 9.74 13.61
C ARG A 182 7.32 9.43 12.17
N VAL A 183 8.00 8.50 11.52
CA VAL A 183 7.68 8.08 10.16
C VAL A 183 6.81 6.84 10.22
N SER A 184 5.58 6.95 9.73
CA SER A 184 4.61 5.85 9.71
C SER A 184 4.86 4.87 8.56
N ALA A 185 5.32 5.36 7.42
CA ALA A 185 5.59 4.58 6.22
C ALA A 185 6.66 5.23 5.34
N LEU A 186 7.40 4.41 4.61
CA LEU A 186 8.30 4.82 3.53
C LEU A 186 7.96 4.01 2.28
N GLN A 187 7.83 4.67 1.14
CA GLN A 187 7.58 4.04 -0.15
C GLN A 187 8.61 4.52 -1.17
N VAL A 188 9.14 3.58 -1.96
CA VAL A 188 9.98 3.89 -3.11
C VAL A 188 9.15 3.62 -4.36
N LEU A 189 9.06 4.61 -5.24
CA LEU A 189 8.34 4.53 -6.51
C LEU A 189 9.36 4.74 -7.62
N GLU A 190 9.46 3.78 -8.53
CA GLU A 190 10.26 3.91 -9.74
C GLU A 190 9.32 4.14 -10.92
N ARG A 191 9.51 5.24 -11.64
CA ARG A 191 8.71 5.58 -12.83
C ARG A 191 9.58 5.37 -14.08
N THR A 192 9.34 4.29 -14.79
CA THR A 192 9.93 4.06 -16.11
C THR A 192 9.01 4.66 -17.19
N LEU A 193 9.22 5.93 -17.51
CA LEU A 193 8.57 6.52 -18.68
C LEU A 193 9.37 6.16 -19.94
N PRO A 194 8.74 5.64 -21.01
CA PRO A 194 9.32 5.78 -22.33
C PRO A 194 9.46 7.27 -22.59
N ALA A 195 10.67 7.73 -22.92
CA ALA A 195 10.92 9.14 -23.20
C ALA A 195 10.05 9.58 -24.39
N SER A 196 8.87 10.13 -24.12
CA SER A 196 8.20 11.01 -25.05
C SER A 196 9.10 12.23 -25.19
N GLY A 197 9.41 12.65 -26.42
CA GLY A 197 10.33 13.78 -26.69
C GLY A 197 9.96 15.11 -25.98
N GLN A 198 8.80 15.19 -25.33
CA GLN A 198 8.41 16.27 -24.41
C GLN A 198 9.35 16.40 -23.20
N GLY A 199 9.81 15.30 -22.58
CA GLY A 199 10.74 15.40 -21.44
C GLY A 199 12.12 15.92 -21.84
N LEU A 200 12.55 15.66 -23.08
CA LEU A 200 13.77 16.23 -23.65
C LEU A 200 13.59 17.73 -23.96
N ALA A 201 12.41 18.14 -24.42
CA ALA A 201 12.09 19.54 -24.67
C ALA A 201 12.00 20.35 -23.37
N GLU A 202 11.40 19.80 -22.30
CA GLU A 202 11.36 20.42 -20.97
C GLU A 202 12.76 20.50 -20.36
N TRP A 203 13.55 19.41 -20.41
CA TRP A 203 14.93 19.42 -19.94
C TRP A 203 15.80 20.42 -20.71
N TRP A 204 15.66 20.50 -22.05
CA TRP A 204 16.38 21.47 -22.87
C TRP A 204 15.91 22.90 -22.65
N ALA A 205 14.63 23.12 -22.33
CA ALA A 205 14.13 24.44 -21.96
C ALA A 205 14.68 24.90 -20.59
N GLU A 206 14.87 23.98 -19.65
CA GLU A 206 15.41 24.29 -18.31
C GLU A 206 16.95 24.35 -18.27
N HIS A 207 17.64 23.53 -19.07
CA HIS A 207 19.10 23.34 -18.99
C HIS A 207 19.86 23.71 -20.28
N GLY A 208 19.16 24.09 -21.34
CA GLY A 208 19.77 24.51 -22.60
C GLY A 208 20.40 25.89 -22.49
N ALA A 209 21.67 26.01 -22.85
CA ALA A 209 22.28 27.31 -23.10
C ALA A 209 21.77 27.83 -24.45
N HIS A 210 21.12 28.99 -24.45
CA HIS A 210 20.88 29.73 -25.68
C HIS A 210 22.19 30.40 -26.08
N ASP A 211 22.90 29.81 -27.04
CA ASP A 211 23.93 30.52 -27.76
C ASP A 211 23.23 31.56 -28.64
N ASP A 212 23.20 32.81 -28.18
CA ASP A 212 22.74 33.96 -28.97
C ASP A 212 23.56 34.04 -30.26
N SER A 213 22.90 33.76 -31.39
CA SER A 213 23.41 34.02 -32.75
C SER A 213 22.43 34.86 -33.55
#